data_AF-A0A2V5MZU5-F1
#
_entry.id   AF-A0A2V5MZU5-F1
#
_cell.length_a   1.000
_cell.length_b   1.000
_cell.length_c   1.000
_cell.angle_alpha   90.00
_cell.angle_beta   90.00
_cell.angle_gamma   90.00
#
_symmetry.space_group_name_H-M   'P 1'
#
loop_
_entity.id
_entity.type
_entity.pdbx_description
1 polymer ?
#
loop_
_entity_poly.entity_id
_entity_poly.type
_entity_poly.pdbx_seq_one_letter_code
_entity_poly.pdbx_strand_id
1 'polypeptide(L)'
;MLAYASHSESCNCNSQEYHDWHIELLPKPLDHPPQIGDPTAIICEITPRTEAAFYRAGIRLQKLAAYMNLGKQPNVVAHPIGSAPHQVRVTGYLMWDDEHNEPGEDIGPTIERSGHTYYHHPWRATAWEIHPILKIDDLGLAK
;
A
#
# COMPACT_ATOMS: atom_id res chain seq x y z
N MET A 1 1.11 1.91 -8.18
CA MET A 1 1.37 1.73 -6.73
C MET A 1 0.84 2.95 -5.99
N LEU A 2 0.07 2.72 -4.93
CA LEU A 2 -0.31 3.71 -3.91
C LEU A 2 0.48 3.38 -2.62
N ALA A 3 0.92 4.39 -1.87
CA ALA A 3 1.66 4.17 -0.62
C ALA A 3 1.29 5.16 0.48
N TYR A 4 1.35 4.73 1.75
CA TYR A 4 1.08 5.58 2.92
C TYR A 4 1.59 4.94 4.21
N ALA A 5 1.81 5.77 5.24
CA ALA A 5 2.07 5.30 6.58
C ALA A 5 0.78 4.74 7.19
N SER A 6 0.84 3.53 7.74
CA SER A 6 -0.25 2.90 8.46
C SER A 6 -0.43 3.50 9.86
N HIS A 7 -1.49 3.06 10.54
CA HIS A 7 -1.73 3.41 11.93
C HIS A 7 -0.95 2.43 12.84
N SER A 8 -1.26 2.46 14.13
CA SER A 8 -0.72 1.48 15.07
C SER A 8 -1.22 0.08 14.72
N GLU A 9 -0.31 -0.86 14.49
CA GLU A 9 -0.62 -2.23 14.07
C GLU A 9 -0.04 -3.28 15.01
N SER A 10 -0.69 -4.44 15.06
CA SER A 10 -0.36 -5.55 15.94
C SER A 10 1.06 -6.08 15.71
N CYS A 11 1.51 -6.11 14.46
CA CYS A 11 2.88 -6.42 14.01
C CYS A 11 3.96 -5.56 14.69
N ASN A 12 3.63 -4.30 15.00
CA ASN A 12 4.47 -3.33 15.69
C ASN A 12 4.15 -3.24 17.18
N CYS A 13 3.52 -4.27 17.74
CA CYS A 13 3.04 -4.32 19.13
C CYS A 13 2.09 -3.17 19.48
N ASN A 14 1.31 -2.67 18.51
CA ASN A 14 0.48 -1.48 18.66
C ASN A 14 1.27 -0.26 19.18
N SER A 15 2.51 -0.10 18.70
CA SER A 15 3.31 1.09 18.97
C SER A 15 2.65 2.34 18.37
N GLN A 16 2.72 3.47 19.08
CA GLN A 16 2.33 4.78 18.54
C GLN A 16 3.50 5.52 17.89
N GLU A 17 4.72 5.03 18.10
CA GLU A 17 5.95 5.62 17.55
C GLU A 17 6.33 4.98 16.20
N TYR A 18 6.04 3.68 16.07
CA TYR A 18 6.39 2.89 14.90
C TYR A 18 5.14 2.62 14.07
N HIS A 19 5.29 2.72 12.75
CA HIS A 19 4.25 2.45 11.76
C HIS A 19 4.87 1.66 10.62
N ASP A 20 4.05 0.90 9.91
CA ASP A 20 4.43 0.30 8.65
C ASP A 20 4.10 1.25 7.51
N TRP A 21 4.81 1.11 6.40
CA TRP A 21 4.37 1.71 5.15
C TRP A 21 3.57 0.69 4.36
N HIS A 22 2.28 0.97 4.19
CA HIS A 22 1.42 0.23 3.28
C HIS A 22 1.76 0.58 1.84
N ILE A 23 1.87 -0.46 1.03
CA ILE A 23 2.08 -0.39 -0.40
C ILE A 23 1.00 -1.21 -1.08
N GLU A 24 0.15 -0.53 -1.82
CA GLU A 24 -0.87 -1.14 -2.66
C GLU A 24 -0.30 -1.36 -4.07
N LEU A 25 0.00 -2.62 -4.38
CA LEU A 25 0.48 -3.05 -5.68
C LEU A 25 -0.66 -3.52 -6.57
N LEU A 26 -0.77 -2.88 -7.72
CA LEU A 26 -1.70 -3.24 -8.79
C LEU A 26 -0.93 -3.87 -9.95
N PRO A 27 -1.54 -4.83 -10.68
CA PRO A 27 -0.91 -5.46 -11.83
C PRO A 27 -0.69 -4.48 -13.00
N LYS A 28 -1.48 -3.41 -13.04
CA LYS A 28 -1.37 -2.31 -14.01
C LYS A 28 -1.41 -0.98 -13.29
N PRO A 29 -0.71 0.05 -13.80
CA PRO A 29 -0.84 1.40 -13.26
C PRO A 29 -2.26 1.93 -13.46
N LEU A 30 -2.73 2.75 -12.52
CA LEU A 30 -3.90 3.61 -12.69
C LEU A 30 -3.44 4.98 -13.19
N ASP A 31 -4.24 5.61 -14.05
CA ASP A 31 -4.05 7.00 -14.52
C ASP A 31 -4.89 8.01 -13.71
N HIS A 32 -5.71 7.52 -12.79
CA HIS A 32 -6.45 8.28 -11.80
C HIS A 32 -6.20 7.74 -10.37
N PRO A 33 -6.49 8.52 -9.32
CA PRO A 33 -6.55 7.99 -7.96
C PRO A 33 -7.52 6.80 -7.87
N PRO A 34 -7.34 5.86 -6.92
CA PRO A 34 -8.25 4.72 -6.75
C PRO A 34 -9.72 5.17 -6.59
N GLN A 35 -10.62 4.56 -7.35
CA GLN A 35 -12.05 4.86 -7.39
C GLN A 35 -12.91 3.58 -7.42
N ILE A 36 -14.21 3.74 -7.16
CA ILE A 36 -15.17 2.64 -7.25
C ILE A 36 -15.14 2.00 -8.64
N GLY A 37 -15.04 0.67 -8.68
CA GLY A 37 -14.93 -0.13 -9.89
C GLY A 37 -13.50 -0.52 -10.27
N ASP A 38 -12.48 0.11 -9.68
CA ASP A 38 -11.09 -0.26 -9.91
C ASP A 38 -10.75 -1.62 -9.32
N PRO A 39 -9.77 -2.35 -9.86
CA PRO A 39 -9.25 -3.55 -9.21
C PRO A 39 -8.63 -3.20 -7.86
N THR A 40 -8.81 -4.08 -6.88
CA THR A 40 -8.14 -3.97 -5.59
C THR A 40 -6.67 -4.42 -5.67
N ALA A 41 -5.86 -3.94 -4.74
CA ALA A 41 -4.43 -4.18 -4.74
C ALA A 41 -4.04 -5.45 -3.97
N ILE A 42 -2.82 -5.93 -4.19
CA ILE A 42 -2.11 -6.78 -3.23
C ILE A 42 -1.38 -5.84 -2.26
N ILE A 43 -1.47 -6.14 -0.97
CA ILE A 43 -0.80 -5.34 0.07
C ILE A 43 0.61 -5.86 0.31
N CYS A 44 1.53 -4.92 0.44
CA CYS A 44 2.91 -5.16 0.82
C CYS A 44 3.32 -4.11 1.84
N GLU A 45 4.11 -4.49 2.84
CA GLU A 45 4.40 -3.60 3.97
C GLU A 45 5.90 -3.49 4.27
N ILE A 46 6.36 -2.24 4.39
CA ILE A 46 7.69 -1.95 4.90
C ILE A 46 7.59 -1.70 6.39
N THR A 47 8.23 -2.55 7.18
CA THR A 47 8.35 -2.35 8.62
C THR A 47 9.42 -1.33 8.99
N PRO A 48 9.37 -0.74 10.21
CA PRO A 48 10.43 0.11 10.74
C PRO A 48 11.83 -0.54 10.68
N ARG A 49 11.88 -1.88 10.82
CA ARG A 49 13.14 -2.66 10.75
C ARG A 49 13.75 -2.63 9.35
N THR A 50 12.92 -2.60 8.31
CA THR A 50 13.32 -2.66 6.90
C THR A 50 13.42 -1.28 6.24
N GLU A 51 12.68 -0.29 6.74
CA GLU A 51 12.62 1.07 6.20
C GLU A 51 14.01 1.72 6.11
N ALA A 52 14.78 1.67 7.20
CA ALA A 52 16.10 2.28 7.24
C ALA A 52 17.08 1.65 6.22
N ALA A 53 16.93 0.35 5.92
CA ALA A 53 17.72 -0.32 4.90
C ALA A 53 17.35 0.17 3.50
N PHE A 54 16.06 0.32 3.20
CA PHE A 54 15.60 0.89 1.93
C PHE A 54 16.04 2.33 1.74
N TYR A 55 15.96 3.14 2.79
CA TYR A 55 16.43 4.52 2.74
C TYR A 55 17.92 4.59 2.39
N ARG A 56 18.77 3.75 3.04
CA ARG A 56 20.21 3.66 2.73
C ARG A 56 20.49 3.12 1.34
N ALA A 57 19.65 2.22 0.82
CA ALA A 57 19.75 1.70 -0.54
C ALA A 57 19.28 2.69 -1.62
N GLY A 58 18.86 3.90 -1.24
CA GLY A 58 18.38 4.91 -2.19
C GLY A 58 16.93 4.71 -2.66
N ILE A 59 16.23 3.71 -2.15
CA ILE A 59 14.82 3.48 -2.44
C ILE A 59 13.98 4.57 -1.77
N ARG A 60 13.08 5.19 -2.52
CA ARG A 60 12.19 6.26 -2.06
C ARG A 60 10.78 5.98 -2.57
N LEU A 61 9.84 5.66 -1.67
CA LEU A 61 8.47 5.34 -2.05
C LEU A 61 7.81 6.44 -2.87
N GLN A 62 8.05 7.70 -2.52
CA GLN A 62 7.58 8.87 -3.26
C GLN A 62 7.99 8.88 -4.75
N LYS A 63 9.13 8.25 -5.10
CA LYS A 63 9.57 8.14 -6.50
C LYS A 63 8.98 6.95 -7.24
N LEU A 64 8.57 5.92 -6.51
CA LEU A 64 8.05 4.67 -7.07
C LEU A 64 6.53 4.70 -7.20
N ALA A 65 5.85 5.41 -6.29
CA ALA A 65 4.40 5.49 -6.23
C ALA A 65 3.86 6.51 -7.25
N ALA A 66 2.69 6.20 -7.81
CA ALA A 66 1.92 7.19 -8.58
C ALA A 66 1.14 8.11 -7.65
N TYR A 67 0.63 7.53 -6.55
CA TYR A 67 -0.19 8.21 -5.57
C TYR A 67 0.33 7.94 -4.16
N MET A 68 0.09 8.86 -3.23
CA MET A 68 0.17 8.58 -1.79
C MET A 68 -1.08 9.08 -1.10
N ASN A 69 -1.57 8.30 -0.14
CA ASN A 69 -2.63 8.78 0.75
C ASN A 69 -2.02 9.78 1.73
N LEU A 70 -2.51 11.02 1.68
CA LEU A 70 -2.13 12.09 2.60
C LEU A 70 -3.35 12.52 3.41
N GLY A 71 -3.09 13.16 4.55
CA GLY A 71 -4.11 13.59 5.49
C GLY A 71 -4.21 12.66 6.70
N LYS A 72 -5.29 12.81 7.45
CA LYS A 72 -5.64 11.97 8.61
C LYS A 72 -7.12 11.70 8.54
N GLN A 73 -7.54 10.53 9.02
CA GLN A 73 -8.97 10.23 9.11
C GLN A 73 -9.72 11.37 9.84
N PRO A 74 -10.89 11.79 9.35
CA PRO A 74 -11.60 11.22 8.20
C PRO A 74 -11.02 11.59 6.82
N ASN A 75 -10.29 12.69 6.70
CA ASN A 75 -9.90 13.31 5.43
C ASN A 75 -8.61 12.71 4.81
N VAL A 76 -8.59 11.41 4.58
CA VAL A 76 -7.50 10.75 3.83
C VAL A 76 -7.80 10.85 2.33
N VAL A 77 -6.85 11.37 1.54
CA VAL A 77 -7.02 11.55 0.09
C VAL A 77 -5.79 11.03 -0.64
N ALA A 78 -6.01 10.30 -1.74
CA ALA A 78 -4.94 9.89 -2.64
C ALA A 78 -4.46 11.08 -3.48
N HIS A 79 -3.23 11.53 -3.24
CA HIS A 79 -2.60 12.63 -3.96
C HIS A 79 -1.58 12.10 -4.99
N PRO A 80 -1.59 12.60 -6.23
CA PRO A 80 -0.55 12.27 -7.19
C PRO A 80 0.80 12.87 -6.74
N ILE A 81 1.88 12.10 -6.86
CA ILE A 81 3.22 12.51 -6.41
C ILE A 81 4.03 13.18 -7.54
N GLY A 82 3.44 13.30 -8.74
CA GLY A 82 4.03 13.97 -9.89
C GLY A 82 5.04 13.14 -10.67
N SER A 83 5.43 11.96 -10.18
CA SER A 83 6.18 10.94 -10.92
C SER A 83 5.22 10.02 -11.68
N ALA A 84 5.62 9.61 -12.88
CA ALA A 84 4.96 8.51 -13.57
C ALA A 84 5.09 7.22 -12.73
N PRO A 85 4.09 6.31 -12.74
CA PRO A 85 4.16 5.06 -11.99
C PRO A 85 5.38 4.24 -12.39
N HIS A 86 6.07 3.66 -11.42
CA HIS A 86 7.12 2.68 -11.67
C HIS A 86 6.56 1.25 -11.58
N GLN A 87 7.10 0.36 -12.42
CA GLN A 87 6.98 -1.07 -12.23
C GLN A 87 8.02 -1.49 -11.20
N VAL A 88 7.59 -2.23 -10.18
CA VAL A 88 8.48 -2.70 -9.11
C VAL A 88 8.42 -4.21 -8.99
N ARG A 89 9.51 -4.82 -8.52
CA ARG A 89 9.51 -6.18 -7.99
C ARG A 89 9.73 -6.11 -6.49
N VAL A 90 8.81 -6.70 -5.75
CA VAL A 90 8.86 -6.79 -4.30
C VAL A 90 9.23 -8.22 -3.90
N THR A 91 10.10 -8.36 -2.90
CA THR A 91 10.46 -9.64 -2.28
C THR A 91 10.31 -9.51 -0.77
N GLY A 92 9.62 -10.46 -0.15
CA GLY A 92 9.40 -10.50 1.30
C GLY A 92 8.79 -11.84 1.71
N TYR A 93 8.30 -11.91 2.93
CA TYR A 93 7.55 -13.08 3.39
C TYR A 93 6.08 -12.94 2.98
N LEU A 94 5.52 -14.02 2.45
CA LEU A 94 4.08 -14.11 2.20
C LEU A 94 3.42 -14.54 3.50
N MET A 95 2.55 -13.69 4.05
CA MET A 95 1.87 -13.90 5.32
C MET A 95 0.36 -13.79 5.13
N TRP A 96 -0.37 -14.53 5.97
CA TRP A 96 -1.81 -14.41 6.07
C TRP A 96 -2.13 -13.41 7.18
N ASP A 97 -2.92 -12.40 6.84
CA ASP A 97 -3.40 -11.40 7.79
C ASP A 97 -4.73 -11.85 8.39
N ASP A 98 -4.71 -12.20 9.68
CA ASP A 98 -5.89 -12.65 10.40
C ASP A 98 -6.81 -11.50 10.83
N GLU A 99 -6.28 -10.28 11.00
CA GLU A 99 -7.05 -9.11 11.45
C GLU A 99 -7.90 -8.52 10.34
N HIS A 100 -7.48 -8.75 9.11
CA HIS A 100 -8.19 -8.32 7.94
C HIS A 100 -8.35 -9.53 7.03
N ASN A 101 -9.53 -10.14 7.00
CA ASN A 101 -9.85 -11.22 6.06
C ASN A 101 -11.33 -11.29 5.68
N GLU A 102 -12.10 -10.25 5.99
CA GLU A 102 -13.54 -10.22 5.79
C GLU A 102 -13.88 -9.98 4.30
N PRO A 103 -14.59 -10.91 3.63
CA PRO A 103 -14.99 -10.73 2.23
C PRO A 103 -16.00 -9.59 2.06
N GLY A 104 -15.81 -8.75 1.05
CA GLY A 104 -16.68 -7.60 0.77
C GLY A 104 -16.44 -6.39 1.68
N GLU A 105 -15.70 -6.54 2.78
CA GLU A 105 -15.21 -5.44 3.61
C GLU A 105 -13.72 -5.17 3.37
N ASP A 106 -12.88 -6.19 3.55
CA ASP A 106 -11.44 -6.06 3.36
C ASP A 106 -11.00 -6.63 2.00
N ILE A 107 -11.56 -7.79 1.65
CA ILE A 107 -11.17 -8.59 0.48
C ILE A 107 -12.25 -8.56 -0.60
N GLY A 108 -11.86 -8.22 -1.82
CA GLY A 108 -12.71 -8.39 -3.00
C GLY A 108 -11.98 -8.02 -4.28
N PRO A 109 -12.51 -8.34 -5.46
CA PRO A 109 -11.81 -8.14 -6.73
C PRO A 109 -11.78 -6.68 -7.19
N THR A 110 -12.73 -5.86 -6.74
CA THR A 110 -12.91 -4.48 -7.16
C THR A 110 -13.34 -3.61 -5.99
N ILE A 111 -12.98 -2.33 -6.01
CA ILE A 111 -13.46 -1.33 -5.07
C ILE A 111 -14.96 -1.15 -5.24
N GLU A 112 -15.73 -1.31 -4.16
CA GLU A 112 -17.19 -1.16 -4.16
C GLU A 112 -17.66 0.12 -3.49
N ARG A 113 -16.90 0.59 -2.50
CA ARG A 113 -17.21 1.74 -1.66
C ARG A 113 -15.97 2.61 -1.51
N SER A 114 -16.14 3.92 -1.64
CA SER A 114 -15.07 4.90 -1.43
C SER A 114 -15.71 6.21 -0.96
N GLY A 115 -15.03 6.96 -0.10
CA GLY A 115 -15.56 8.22 0.44
C GLY A 115 -14.50 9.05 1.14
N HIS A 116 -14.81 10.33 1.36
CA HIS A 116 -13.91 11.30 2.00
C HIS A 116 -13.61 11.04 3.48
N THR A 117 -14.11 9.94 4.05
CA THR A 117 -14.04 9.64 5.48
C THR A 117 -13.25 8.38 5.83
N TYR A 118 -12.97 7.51 4.87
CA TYR A 118 -12.34 6.21 5.10
C TYR A 118 -11.58 5.74 3.84
N TYR A 119 -10.72 4.73 4.00
CA TYR A 119 -10.07 4.06 2.87
C TYR A 119 -11.11 3.43 1.94
N HIS A 120 -10.75 3.09 0.70
CA HIS A 120 -11.70 2.42 -0.19
C HIS A 120 -11.92 0.96 0.26
N HIS A 121 -13.10 0.40 0.03
CA HIS A 121 -13.45 -0.98 0.40
C HIS A 121 -14.11 -1.73 -0.77
N PRO A 122 -13.84 -3.03 -0.96
CA PRO A 122 -12.68 -3.74 -0.42
C PRO A 122 -11.36 -3.06 -0.80
N TRP A 123 -10.37 -3.04 0.10
CA TRP A 123 -9.08 -2.37 -0.17
C TRP A 123 -8.04 -3.30 -0.79
N ARG A 124 -8.24 -4.62 -0.69
CA ARG A 124 -7.29 -5.61 -1.18
C ARG A 124 -7.94 -6.81 -1.85
N ALA A 125 -7.15 -7.45 -2.71
CA ALA A 125 -7.56 -8.59 -3.50
C ALA A 125 -7.56 -9.90 -2.69
N THR A 126 -6.84 -9.94 -1.58
CA THR A 126 -6.64 -11.13 -0.75
C THR A 126 -6.15 -10.76 0.66
N ALA A 127 -6.35 -11.64 1.64
CA ALA A 127 -5.73 -11.56 2.97
C ALA A 127 -4.25 -11.96 2.96
N TRP A 128 -3.74 -12.51 1.86
CA TRP A 128 -2.31 -12.76 1.72
C TRP A 128 -1.58 -11.45 1.40
N GLU A 129 -0.60 -11.11 2.22
CA GLU A 129 0.21 -9.90 2.06
C GLU A 129 1.71 -10.23 2.06
N ILE A 130 2.52 -9.29 1.55
CA ILE A 130 3.97 -9.38 1.66
C ILE A 130 4.45 -8.51 2.82
N HIS A 131 4.73 -9.13 3.96
CA HIS A 131 5.11 -8.45 5.20
C HIS A 131 6.13 -9.31 5.98
N PRO A 132 7.32 -8.78 6.35
CA PRO A 132 7.91 -7.55 5.85
C PRO A 132 8.40 -7.70 4.40
N ILE A 133 8.41 -6.60 3.67
CA ILE A 133 9.22 -6.47 2.46
C ILE A 133 10.70 -6.49 2.84
N LEU A 134 11.48 -7.35 2.20
CA LEU A 134 12.93 -7.48 2.35
C LEU A 134 13.71 -6.79 1.21
N LYS A 135 13.08 -6.64 0.05
CA LYS A 135 13.69 -6.00 -1.13
C LYS A 135 12.64 -5.38 -2.04
N ILE A 136 12.99 -4.21 -2.60
CA ILE A 136 12.27 -3.56 -3.69
C ILE A 136 13.27 -3.29 -4.81
N ASP A 137 13.02 -3.85 -5.99
CA ASP A 137 13.72 -3.52 -7.22
C ASP A 137 12.85 -2.58 -8.07
N ASP A 138 13.40 -1.43 -8.43
CA ASP A 138 12.81 -0.53 -9.43
C ASP A 138 13.10 -1.05 -10.84
N LEU A 139 12.05 -1.42 -11.58
CA LEU A 139 12.16 -1.94 -12.94
C LEU A 139 11.94 -0.85 -14.01
N GLY A 140 11.84 0.42 -13.59
CA GLY A 140 11.60 1.58 -14.44
C GLY A 140 10.12 1.95 -14.56
N LEU A 141 9.82 2.87 -15.46
CA LEU A 141 8.45 3.35 -15.68
C LEU A 141 7.53 2.20 -16.10
N ALA A 142 6.35 2.14 -15.49
CA ALA A 142 5.28 1.25 -15.89
C ALA A 142 4.82 1.62 -17.30
N LYS A 143 4.59 0.60 -18.12
CA LYS A 143 4.09 0.73 -19.50
C LYS A 143 2.59 0.51 -19.56
#